data_AF-R7ME74-F1
#
_entry.id   AF-R7ME74-F1
#
_cell.length_a   1.000
_cell.length_b   1.000
_cell.length_c   1.000
_cell.angle_alpha   90.00
_cell.angle_beta   90.00
_cell.angle_gamma   90.00
#
_symmetry.space_group_name_H-M   'P 1'
#
loop_
_entity.id
_entity.type
_entity.pdbx_description
1 polymer ?
#
loop_
_entity_poly.entity_id
_entity_poly.type
_entity_poly.pdbx_seq_one_letter_code
_entity_poly.pdbx_strand_id
1 'polypeptide(L)'
;MGKKSKYPDYSTGTITVNGKTVASTTKDKNHNVVSSNYNMTDNEKKIYDSIQSNLYSSLSSLFDITDANKKEWNNQLNAMKNQGIQQINDIYTPLETNLKNDIANRFGNLDNSVFMDNLNEITDKKSQAISALSNTLLAAQGDLYSNELNNRINSISFLNNLNSAMNNNILNFTNAAMNNSTSGNNYNSNAYNATNSGNLWSNLLKTGNTFVNAAGTAAKFMTK
;
A
#
# COMPACT_ATOMS: atom_id res chain seq x y z
N MET A 1 -25.58 -44.19 36.71
CA MET A 1 -25.30 -43.72 35.33
C MET A 1 -24.41 -42.49 35.43
N GLY A 2 -23.11 -42.62 35.13
CA GLY A 2 -22.17 -41.51 35.21
C GLY A 2 -22.42 -40.50 34.07
N LYS A 3 -22.63 -39.23 34.40
CA LYS A 3 -22.66 -38.15 33.40
C LYS A 3 -21.29 -38.15 32.71
N LYS A 4 -21.23 -38.54 31.43
CA LYS A 4 -20.01 -38.38 30.62
C LYS A 4 -19.66 -36.90 30.64
N SER A 5 -18.55 -36.56 31.28
CA SER A 5 -18.04 -35.20 31.36
C SER A 5 -17.70 -34.75 29.94
N LYS A 6 -18.59 -33.96 29.32
CA LYS A 6 -18.40 -33.46 27.95
C LYS A 6 -17.17 -32.55 27.96
N TYR A 7 -16.20 -32.83 27.10
CA TYR A 7 -15.03 -31.96 26.92
C TYR A 7 -15.52 -30.53 26.57
N PRO A 8 -14.91 -29.47 27.11
CA PRO A 8 -15.38 -28.12 26.86
C PRO A 8 -15.36 -27.80 25.36
N ASP A 9 -16.41 -27.11 24.90
CA ASP A 9 -16.51 -26.64 23.53
C ASP A 9 -15.46 -25.51 23.29
N TYR A 10 -14.96 -25.42 22.06
CA TYR A 10 -14.00 -24.38 21.66
C TYR A 10 -14.60 -22.98 21.84
N SER A 11 -13.86 -22.09 22.48
CA SER A 11 -14.24 -20.70 22.71
C SER A 11 -13.91 -19.84 21.49
N THR A 12 -14.92 -19.29 20.84
CA THR A 12 -14.76 -18.28 19.79
C THR A 12 -14.19 -17.00 20.39
N GLY A 13 -13.09 -16.50 19.85
CA GLY A 13 -12.57 -15.17 20.16
C GLY A 13 -13.17 -14.12 19.24
N THR A 14 -13.51 -12.95 19.79
CA THR A 14 -14.03 -11.82 19.02
C THR A 14 -13.34 -10.53 19.45
N ILE A 15 -13.22 -9.60 18.51
CA ILE A 15 -12.86 -8.20 18.79
C ILE A 15 -14.01 -7.33 18.30
N THR A 16 -14.45 -6.42 19.17
CA THR A 16 -15.46 -5.42 18.86
C THR A 16 -14.86 -4.03 18.91
N VAL A 17 -15.19 -3.21 17.90
CA VAL A 17 -14.85 -1.79 17.86
C VAL A 17 -16.15 -1.03 17.66
N ASN A 18 -16.44 -0.06 18.53
CA ASN A 18 -17.69 0.71 18.52
C ASN A 18 -18.94 -0.18 18.47
N GLY A 19 -18.94 -1.29 19.22
CA GLY A 19 -20.07 -2.22 19.30
C GLY A 19 -20.26 -3.16 18.10
N LYS A 20 -19.37 -3.10 17.08
CA LYS A 20 -19.41 -4.01 15.92
C LYS A 20 -18.27 -5.01 15.99
N THR A 21 -18.56 -6.28 15.71
CA THR A 21 -17.54 -7.34 15.65
C THR A 21 -16.68 -7.17 14.39
N VAL A 22 -15.46 -6.69 14.56
CA VAL A 22 -14.51 -6.43 13.47
C VAL A 22 -13.62 -7.63 13.17
N ALA A 23 -13.40 -8.51 14.14
CA ALA A 23 -12.70 -9.77 13.92
C ALA A 23 -13.29 -10.88 14.77
N SER A 24 -13.23 -12.10 14.26
CA SER A 24 -13.67 -13.29 14.96
C SER A 24 -12.82 -14.49 14.60
N THR A 25 -12.76 -15.46 15.50
CA THR A 25 -12.12 -16.76 15.26
C THR A 25 -13.09 -17.88 15.58
N THR A 26 -13.27 -18.81 14.67
CA THR A 26 -14.16 -19.95 14.84
C THR A 26 -13.40 -21.25 14.60
N LYS A 27 -13.84 -22.32 15.28
CA LYS A 27 -13.39 -23.67 14.98
C LYS A 27 -14.49 -24.38 14.20
N ASP A 28 -14.16 -24.90 13.02
CA ASP A 28 -15.01 -25.83 12.32
C ASP A 28 -15.10 -27.14 13.14
N LYS A 29 -16.32 -27.46 13.58
CA LYS A 29 -16.60 -28.63 14.39
C LYS A 29 -16.40 -29.94 13.61
N ASN A 30 -16.52 -29.91 12.29
CA ASN A 30 -16.45 -31.10 11.44
C ASN A 30 -15.02 -31.37 10.95
N HIS A 31 -14.23 -30.32 10.70
CA HIS A 31 -12.89 -30.45 10.11
C HIS A 31 -11.75 -30.08 11.05
N ASN A 32 -12.04 -29.69 12.30
CA ASN A 32 -11.04 -29.24 13.29
C ASN A 32 -10.14 -28.08 12.84
N VAL A 33 -10.56 -27.30 11.83
CA VAL A 33 -9.84 -26.12 11.35
C VAL A 33 -10.22 -24.91 12.19
N VAL A 34 -9.22 -24.17 12.68
CA VAL A 34 -9.43 -22.86 13.29
C VAL A 34 -9.25 -21.79 12.22
N SER A 35 -10.28 -21.01 11.98
CA SER A 35 -10.30 -19.94 11.00
C SER A 35 -10.44 -18.60 11.72
N SER A 36 -9.76 -17.58 11.20
CA SER A 36 -9.92 -16.21 11.66
C SER A 36 -10.43 -15.34 10.53
N ASN A 37 -11.39 -14.47 10.83
CA ASN A 37 -12.00 -13.58 9.85
C ASN A 37 -11.91 -12.13 10.32
N TYR A 38 -11.58 -11.23 9.39
CA TYR A 38 -11.76 -9.80 9.56
C TYR A 38 -13.03 -9.38 8.84
N ASN A 39 -13.99 -8.87 9.59
CA ASN A 39 -15.31 -8.49 9.08
C ASN A 39 -15.24 -7.06 8.56
N MET A 40 -14.72 -6.89 7.35
CA MET A 40 -14.74 -5.60 6.67
C MET A 40 -16.18 -5.11 6.50
N THR A 41 -16.39 -3.83 6.76
CA THR A 41 -17.58 -3.13 6.26
C THR A 41 -17.53 -3.03 4.74
N ASP A 42 -18.67 -2.79 4.10
CA ASP A 42 -18.74 -2.61 2.64
C ASP A 42 -17.82 -1.49 2.14
N ASN A 43 -17.69 -0.42 2.94
CA ASN A 43 -16.81 0.70 2.60
C ASN A 43 -15.33 0.32 2.73
N GLU A 44 -14.94 -0.35 3.82
CA GLU A 44 -13.56 -0.85 3.97
C GLU A 44 -13.19 -1.82 2.86
N LYS A 45 -14.11 -2.72 2.51
CA LYS A 45 -13.92 -3.67 1.42
C LYS A 45 -13.74 -2.95 0.08
N LYS A 46 -14.59 -1.95 -0.23
CA LYS A 46 -14.42 -1.14 -1.45
C LYS A 46 -13.08 -0.41 -1.49
N ILE A 47 -12.65 0.16 -0.37
CA ILE A 47 -11.34 0.84 -0.28
C ILE A 47 -10.21 -0.16 -0.51
N TYR A 48 -10.25 -1.31 0.18
CA TYR A 48 -9.26 -2.37 0.05
C TYR A 48 -9.17 -2.91 -1.38
N ASP A 49 -10.31 -3.29 -1.97
CA ASP A 49 -10.41 -3.78 -3.35
C ASP A 49 -9.90 -2.71 -4.35
N SER A 50 -10.21 -1.43 -4.10
CA SER A 50 -9.73 -0.31 -4.92
C SER A 50 -8.22 -0.11 -4.82
N ILE A 51 -7.65 -0.16 -3.62
CA ILE A 51 -6.19 -0.05 -3.42
C ILE A 51 -5.49 -1.20 -4.17
N GLN A 52 -5.98 -2.43 -4.03
CA GLN A 52 -5.38 -3.58 -4.71
C GLN A 52 -5.47 -3.47 -6.23
N SER A 53 -6.66 -3.13 -6.74
CA SER A 53 -6.90 -2.97 -8.18
C SER A 53 -6.06 -1.85 -8.79
N ASN A 54 -5.99 -0.70 -8.13
CA ASN A 54 -5.17 0.43 -8.58
C ASN A 54 -3.68 0.11 -8.48
N LEU A 55 -3.22 -0.54 -7.41
CA LEU A 55 -1.82 -0.93 -7.28
C LEU A 55 -1.40 -1.89 -8.41
N TYR A 56 -2.24 -2.89 -8.70
CA TYR A 56 -2.01 -3.81 -9.81
C TYR A 56 -1.99 -3.07 -11.16
N SER A 57 -2.98 -2.23 -11.41
CA SER A 57 -3.09 -1.48 -12.67
C SER A 57 -1.93 -0.51 -12.86
N SER A 58 -1.51 0.20 -11.80
CA SER A 58 -0.38 1.12 -11.83
C SER A 58 0.96 0.40 -12.02
N LEU A 59 1.15 -0.77 -11.40
CA LEU A 59 2.34 -1.60 -11.64
C LEU A 59 2.38 -2.12 -13.08
N SER A 60 1.24 -2.58 -13.60
CA SER A 60 1.15 -3.10 -14.97
C SER A 60 1.42 -2.03 -16.03
N SER A 61 1.09 -0.77 -15.75
CA SER A 61 1.22 0.36 -16.68
C SER A 61 2.36 1.32 -16.32
N LEU A 62 3.29 0.92 -15.44
CA LEU A 62 4.33 1.82 -14.92
C LEU A 62 5.14 2.49 -16.02
N PHE A 63 5.53 1.73 -17.05
CA PHE A 63 6.34 2.22 -18.17
C PHE A 63 5.50 2.65 -19.38
N ASP A 64 4.19 2.54 -19.31
CA ASP A 64 3.29 2.87 -20.42
C ASP A 64 3.00 4.37 -20.45
N ILE A 65 3.67 5.07 -21.36
CA ILE A 65 3.36 6.47 -21.66
C ILE A 65 2.10 6.52 -22.53
N THR A 66 1.04 7.09 -21.94
CA THR A 66 -0.24 7.28 -22.62
C THR A 66 -0.13 8.35 -23.71
N ASP A 67 -1.04 8.30 -24.68
CA ASP A 67 -1.09 9.35 -25.71
C ASP A 67 -1.50 10.71 -25.13
N ALA A 68 -2.25 10.71 -24.02
CA ALA A 68 -2.55 11.93 -23.26
C ALA A 68 -1.26 12.56 -22.70
N ASN A 69 -0.37 11.76 -22.11
CA ASN A 69 0.93 12.24 -21.61
C ASN A 69 1.78 12.80 -22.74
N LYS A 70 1.87 12.09 -23.89
CA LYS A 70 2.60 12.58 -25.06
C LYS A 70 2.04 13.90 -25.57
N LYS A 71 0.71 14.03 -25.64
CA LYS A 71 0.04 15.25 -26.09
C LYS A 71 0.36 16.43 -25.17
N GLU A 72 0.31 16.21 -23.87
CA GLU A 72 0.62 17.24 -22.88
C GLU A 72 2.09 17.68 -22.97
N TRP A 73 3.02 16.72 -23.04
CA TRP A 73 4.44 17.04 -23.22
C TRP A 73 4.70 17.78 -24.52
N ASN A 74 4.07 17.38 -25.61
CA ASN A 74 4.21 18.08 -26.90
C ASN A 74 3.70 19.52 -26.80
N ASN A 75 2.62 19.79 -26.06
CA ASN A 75 2.15 21.16 -25.85
C ASN A 75 3.19 21.99 -25.09
N GLN A 76 3.78 21.43 -24.03
CA GLN A 76 4.80 22.12 -23.23
C GLN A 76 6.08 22.36 -24.04
N LEU A 77 6.55 21.36 -24.79
CA LEU A 77 7.71 21.48 -25.67
C LEU A 77 7.48 22.50 -26.79
N ASN A 78 6.27 22.53 -27.38
CA ASN A 78 5.92 23.52 -28.39
C ASN A 78 5.89 24.95 -27.82
N ALA A 79 5.37 25.13 -26.60
CA ALA A 79 5.40 26.43 -25.93
C ALA A 79 6.85 26.90 -25.70
N MET A 80 7.72 26.02 -25.17
CA MET A 80 9.15 26.32 -24.99
C MET A 80 9.85 26.63 -26.30
N LYS A 81 9.54 25.88 -27.36
CA LYS A 81 10.08 26.12 -28.71
C LYS A 81 9.70 27.50 -29.23
N ASN A 82 8.41 27.84 -29.15
CA ASN A 82 7.91 29.12 -29.65
C ASN A 82 8.54 30.29 -28.88
N GLN A 83 8.62 30.19 -27.55
CA GLN A 83 9.25 31.19 -26.72
C GLN A 83 10.76 31.33 -27.03
N GLY A 84 11.47 30.22 -27.18
CA GLY A 84 12.89 30.24 -27.53
C GLY A 84 13.16 30.83 -28.91
N ILE A 85 12.36 30.48 -29.92
CA ILE A 85 12.44 31.08 -31.26
C ILE A 85 12.16 32.59 -31.19
N GLN A 86 11.17 33.01 -30.42
CA GLN A 86 10.86 34.42 -30.24
C GLN A 86 12.05 35.17 -29.63
N GLN A 87 12.66 34.65 -28.56
CA GLN A 87 13.85 35.24 -27.95
C GLN A 87 15.04 35.33 -28.91
N ILE A 88 15.29 34.27 -29.71
CA ILE A 88 16.32 34.29 -30.74
C ILE A 88 16.03 35.40 -31.76
N ASN A 89 14.79 35.49 -32.23
CA ASN A 89 14.41 36.52 -33.20
C ASN A 89 14.51 37.93 -32.62
N ASP A 90 14.13 38.14 -31.35
CA ASP A 90 14.22 39.42 -30.67
C ASP A 90 15.67 39.90 -30.51
N ILE A 91 16.64 38.97 -30.45
CA ILE A 91 18.07 39.29 -30.39
C ILE A 91 18.66 39.53 -31.79
N TYR A 92 18.46 38.59 -32.70
CA TYR A 92 19.19 38.58 -33.97
C TYR A 92 18.54 39.46 -35.05
N THR A 93 17.21 39.64 -35.04
CA THR A 93 16.53 40.49 -36.05
C THR A 93 16.99 41.96 -35.96
N PRO A 94 17.04 42.60 -34.76
CA PRO A 94 17.55 43.96 -34.67
C PRO A 94 19.02 44.09 -35.06
N LEU A 95 19.85 43.08 -34.77
CA LEU A 95 21.27 43.07 -35.18
C LEU A 95 21.42 43.04 -36.71
N GLU A 96 20.65 42.19 -37.39
CA GLU A 96 20.60 42.14 -38.86
C GLU A 96 20.13 43.49 -39.45
N THR A 97 19.08 44.09 -38.87
CA THR A 97 18.54 45.38 -39.31
C THR A 97 19.53 46.52 -39.08
N ASN A 98 20.18 46.58 -37.91
CA ASN A 98 21.17 47.61 -37.60
C ASN A 98 22.40 47.50 -38.49
N LEU A 99 22.88 46.28 -38.76
CA LEU A 99 23.98 46.05 -39.68
C LEU A 99 23.64 46.53 -41.11
N LYS A 100 22.45 46.20 -41.61
CA LYS A 100 21.96 46.69 -42.92
C LYS A 100 21.92 48.22 -42.97
N ASN A 101 21.37 48.86 -41.93
CA ASN A 101 21.25 50.32 -41.88
C ASN A 101 22.61 51.01 -41.77
N ASP A 102 23.54 50.52 -40.95
CA ASP A 102 24.86 51.13 -40.77
C ASP A 102 25.72 51.02 -42.05
N ILE A 103 25.70 49.87 -42.71
CA ILE A 103 26.42 49.69 -44.00
C ILE A 103 25.79 50.55 -45.10
N ALA A 104 24.46 50.55 -45.25
CA ALA A 104 23.79 51.36 -46.25
C ALA A 104 24.07 52.86 -46.05
N ASN A 105 24.09 53.34 -44.81
CA ASN A 105 24.40 54.73 -44.48
C ASN A 105 25.86 55.12 -44.75
N ARG A 106 26.82 54.19 -44.59
CA ARG A 106 28.26 54.47 -44.75
C ARG A 106 28.76 54.28 -46.18
N PHE A 107 28.26 53.27 -46.87
CA PHE A 107 28.81 52.83 -48.15
C PHE A 107 27.84 52.99 -49.33
N GLY A 108 26.56 53.33 -49.07
CA GLY A 108 25.55 53.54 -50.10
C GLY A 108 25.10 52.27 -50.85
N ASN A 109 25.70 51.12 -50.54
CA ASN A 109 25.35 49.81 -51.08
C ASN A 109 25.55 48.71 -50.01
N LEU A 110 24.99 47.53 -50.26
CA LEU A 110 25.16 46.34 -49.39
C LEU A 110 26.15 45.33 -49.98
N ASP A 111 26.68 45.57 -51.19
CA ASP A 111 27.65 44.72 -51.88
C ASP A 111 29.09 44.99 -51.40
N ASN A 112 29.31 44.86 -50.09
CA ASN A 112 30.61 45.00 -49.47
C ASN A 112 30.94 43.74 -48.66
N SER A 113 32.17 43.22 -48.78
CA SER A 113 32.65 42.06 -48.03
C SER A 113 32.46 42.21 -46.53
N VAL A 114 32.62 43.43 -45.98
CA VAL A 114 32.41 43.71 -44.55
C VAL A 114 30.95 43.48 -44.13
N PHE A 115 29.99 43.78 -45.00
CA PHE A 115 28.58 43.49 -44.72
C PHE A 115 28.30 41.99 -44.75
N MET A 116 28.80 41.31 -45.79
CA MET A 116 28.58 39.86 -45.97
C MET A 116 29.24 39.05 -44.85
N ASP A 117 30.46 39.41 -44.44
CA ASP A 117 31.19 38.73 -43.35
C ASP A 117 30.45 38.88 -42.02
N ASN A 118 30.02 40.10 -41.68
CA ASN A 118 29.26 40.35 -40.44
C ASN A 118 27.87 39.69 -40.48
N LEU A 119 27.19 39.69 -41.63
CA LEU A 119 25.89 39.03 -41.80
C LEU A 119 26.03 37.52 -41.66
N ASN A 120 27.09 36.94 -42.22
CA ASN A 120 27.41 35.53 -42.07
C ASN A 120 27.68 35.20 -40.60
N GLU A 121 28.46 36.00 -39.88
CA GLU A 121 28.72 35.78 -38.44
C GLU A 121 27.44 35.85 -37.59
N ILE A 122 26.57 36.83 -37.84
CA ILE A 122 25.26 36.95 -37.15
C ILE A 122 24.39 35.73 -37.46
N THR A 123 24.36 35.30 -38.73
CA THR A 123 23.58 34.14 -39.17
C THR A 123 24.11 32.84 -38.57
N ASP A 124 25.42 32.68 -38.48
CA ASP A 124 26.08 31.53 -37.86
C ASP A 124 25.75 31.45 -36.36
N LYS A 125 25.86 32.57 -35.64
CA LYS A 125 25.49 32.63 -34.21
C LYS A 125 24.01 32.36 -33.97
N LYS A 126 23.12 32.87 -34.84
CA LYS A 126 21.69 32.57 -34.82
C LYS A 126 21.42 31.08 -35.02
N SER A 127 22.10 30.46 -36.00
CA SER A 127 22.03 29.02 -36.26
C SER A 127 22.51 28.19 -35.06
N GLN A 128 23.63 28.58 -34.44
CA GLN A 128 24.12 27.95 -33.21
C GLN A 128 23.11 28.08 -32.05
N ALA A 129 22.48 29.25 -31.88
CA ALA A 129 21.45 29.46 -30.86
C ALA A 129 20.21 28.57 -31.09
N ILE A 130 19.79 28.38 -32.35
CA ILE A 130 18.70 27.45 -32.70
C ILE A 130 19.10 26.00 -32.39
N SER A 131 20.35 25.60 -32.70
CA SER A 131 20.86 24.28 -32.36
C SER A 131 20.88 24.05 -30.84
N ALA A 132 21.33 25.03 -30.06
CA ALA A 132 21.31 24.99 -28.60
C ALA A 132 19.88 24.89 -28.04
N LEU A 133 18.91 25.62 -28.63
CA LEU A 133 17.50 25.49 -28.29
C LEU A 133 16.98 24.07 -28.58
N SER A 134 17.34 23.47 -29.71
CA SER A 134 16.97 22.08 -30.03
C SER A 134 17.48 21.10 -28.98
N ASN A 135 18.75 21.23 -28.56
CA ASN A 135 19.32 20.40 -27.50
C ASN A 135 18.60 20.60 -26.15
N THR A 136 18.21 21.84 -25.84
CA THR A 136 17.45 22.18 -24.64
C THR A 136 16.06 21.53 -24.66
N LEU A 137 15.37 21.52 -25.81
CA LEU A 137 14.07 20.86 -25.96
C LEU A 137 14.18 19.34 -25.81
N LEU A 138 15.24 18.72 -26.33
CA LEU A 138 15.49 17.28 -26.14
C LEU A 138 15.74 16.92 -24.67
N ALA A 139 16.52 17.74 -23.96
CA ALA A 139 16.72 17.56 -22.52
C ALA A 139 15.41 17.70 -21.74
N ALA A 140 14.63 18.74 -22.03
CA ALA A 140 13.32 18.97 -21.41
C ALA A 140 12.34 17.80 -21.68
N GLN A 141 12.37 17.22 -22.88
CA GLN A 141 11.57 16.03 -23.18
C GLN A 141 11.97 14.83 -22.30
N GLY A 142 13.27 14.62 -22.08
CA GLY A 142 13.78 13.60 -21.16
C GLY A 142 13.33 13.84 -19.72
N ASP A 143 13.40 15.10 -19.27
CA ASP A 143 12.97 15.48 -17.92
C ASP A 143 11.47 15.25 -17.71
N LEU A 144 10.63 15.58 -18.70
CA LEU A 144 9.18 15.33 -18.64
C LEU A 144 8.87 13.84 -18.49
N TYR A 145 9.57 12.99 -19.23
CA TYR A 145 9.44 11.54 -19.12
C TYR A 145 9.89 11.04 -17.74
N SER A 146 11.05 11.48 -17.26
CA SER A 146 11.56 11.08 -15.95
C SER A 146 10.66 11.55 -14.80
N ASN A 147 10.11 12.76 -14.89
CA ASN A 147 9.21 13.31 -13.88
C ASN A 147 7.90 12.51 -13.81
N GLU A 148 7.35 12.11 -14.96
CA GLU A 148 6.16 11.26 -14.99
C GLU A 148 6.42 9.87 -14.38
N LEU A 149 7.56 9.25 -14.69
CA LEU A 149 7.93 7.98 -14.05
C LEU A 149 8.05 8.13 -12.53
N ASN A 150 8.69 9.20 -12.05
CA ASN A 150 8.77 9.49 -10.62
C ASN A 150 7.40 9.66 -9.99
N ASN A 151 6.47 10.38 -10.64
CA ASN A 151 5.10 10.55 -10.17
C ASN A 151 4.35 9.23 -10.07
N ARG A 152 4.53 8.34 -11.05
CA ARG A 152 3.95 6.99 -11.04
C ARG A 152 4.53 6.12 -9.92
N ILE A 153 5.85 6.14 -9.73
CA ILE A 153 6.52 5.43 -8.62
C ILE A 153 6.02 5.94 -7.26
N ASN A 154 5.87 7.25 -7.10
CA ASN A 154 5.34 7.84 -5.88
C ASN A 154 3.90 7.39 -5.61
N SER A 155 3.06 7.31 -6.64
CA SER A 155 1.69 6.81 -6.54
C SER A 155 1.65 5.33 -6.15
N ILE A 156 2.50 4.49 -6.75
CA ILE A 156 2.65 3.07 -6.39
C ILE A 156 3.11 2.93 -4.94
N SER A 157 4.10 3.72 -4.52
CA SER A 157 4.61 3.72 -3.14
C SER A 157 3.51 4.08 -2.14
N PHE A 158 2.72 5.11 -2.43
CA PHE A 158 1.56 5.48 -1.63
C PHE A 158 0.53 4.34 -1.52
N LEU A 159 0.13 3.75 -2.65
CA LEU A 159 -0.82 2.62 -2.67
C LEU A 159 -0.27 1.40 -1.93
N ASN A 160 1.02 1.10 -2.06
CA ASN A 160 1.68 0.01 -1.36
C ASN A 160 1.69 0.23 0.16
N ASN A 161 1.97 1.46 0.60
CA ASN A 161 1.93 1.83 2.01
C ASN A 161 0.51 1.69 2.59
N LEU A 162 -0.52 2.13 1.86
CA LEU A 162 -1.91 1.94 2.25
C LEU A 162 -2.29 0.46 2.33
N ASN A 163 -1.92 -0.33 1.32
CA ASN A 163 -2.16 -1.78 1.30
C ASN A 163 -1.49 -2.47 2.50
N SER A 164 -0.24 -2.13 2.79
CA SER A 164 0.50 -2.67 3.94
C SER A 164 -0.11 -2.27 5.26
N ALA A 165 -0.53 -1.00 5.42
CA ALA A 165 -1.20 -0.53 6.63
C ALA A 165 -2.53 -1.24 6.88
N MET A 166 -3.35 -1.43 5.84
CA MET A 166 -4.61 -2.18 5.96
C MET A 166 -4.36 -3.65 6.29
N ASN A 167 -3.42 -4.30 5.60
CA ASN A 167 -3.08 -5.71 5.88
C ASN A 167 -2.56 -5.90 7.31
N ASN A 168 -1.72 -4.99 7.80
CA ASN A 168 -1.26 -5.02 9.19
C ASN A 168 -2.41 -4.85 10.18
N ASN A 169 -3.36 -3.95 9.89
CA ASN A 169 -4.53 -3.74 10.74
C ASN A 169 -5.43 -4.99 10.80
N ILE A 170 -5.71 -5.59 9.63
CA ILE A 170 -6.42 -6.87 9.50
C ILE A 170 -5.73 -7.96 10.34
N LEU A 171 -4.42 -8.15 10.15
CA LEU A 171 -3.65 -9.15 10.88
C LEU A 171 -3.66 -8.90 12.39
N ASN A 172 -3.54 -7.64 12.82
CA ASN A 172 -3.56 -7.29 14.24
C ASN A 172 -4.90 -7.64 14.90
N PHE A 173 -6.03 -7.29 14.27
CA PHE A 173 -7.34 -7.61 14.81
C PHE A 173 -7.64 -9.11 14.78
N THR A 174 -7.23 -9.79 13.71
CA THR A 174 -7.30 -11.25 13.60
C THR A 174 -6.48 -11.94 14.69
N ASN A 175 -5.24 -11.51 14.92
CA ASN A 175 -4.38 -12.05 15.99
C ASN A 175 -4.95 -11.78 17.38
N ALA A 176 -5.50 -10.58 17.61
CA ALA A 176 -6.15 -10.24 18.86
C ALA A 176 -7.39 -11.12 19.12
N ALA A 177 -8.21 -11.37 18.10
CA ALA A 177 -9.33 -12.31 18.21
C ALA A 177 -8.83 -13.74 18.53
N MET A 178 -7.74 -14.18 17.91
CA MET A 178 -7.15 -15.50 18.16
C MET A 178 -6.60 -15.62 19.59
N ASN A 179 -6.02 -14.55 20.14
CA ASN A 179 -5.59 -14.48 21.53
C ASN A 179 -6.78 -14.58 22.50
N ASN A 180 -7.90 -13.90 22.20
CA ASN A 180 -9.12 -14.02 23.00
C ASN A 180 -9.66 -15.45 23.01
N SER A 181 -9.66 -16.11 21.84
CA SER A 181 -10.05 -17.51 21.71
C SER A 181 -9.15 -18.44 22.52
N THR A 182 -7.84 -18.23 22.44
CA THR A 182 -6.84 -18.99 23.21
C THR A 182 -7.06 -18.82 24.72
N SER A 183 -7.28 -17.58 25.19
CA SER A 183 -7.59 -17.28 26.59
C SER A 183 -8.86 -18.00 27.06
N GLY A 184 -9.95 -17.95 26.27
CA GLY A 184 -11.19 -18.65 26.57
C GLY A 184 -11.04 -20.18 26.58
N ASN A 185 -10.27 -20.74 25.65
CA ASN A 185 -9.95 -22.16 25.60
C ASN A 185 -9.11 -22.61 26.82
N ASN A 186 -8.13 -21.81 27.23
CA ASN A 186 -7.33 -22.07 28.42
C ASN A 186 -8.19 -22.03 29.70
N TYR A 187 -9.06 -21.02 29.82
CA TYR A 187 -10.03 -20.95 30.92
C TYR A 187 -10.93 -22.19 30.95
N ASN A 188 -11.51 -22.57 29.82
CA ASN A 188 -12.38 -23.75 29.71
C ASN A 188 -11.65 -25.05 30.07
N SER A 189 -10.41 -25.22 29.62
CA SER A 189 -9.56 -26.37 29.95
C SER A 189 -9.27 -26.44 31.45
N ASN A 190 -8.88 -25.30 32.06
CA ASN A 190 -8.60 -25.21 33.49
C ASN A 190 -9.85 -25.46 34.34
N ALA A 191 -11.00 -24.92 33.94
CA ALA A 191 -12.27 -25.13 34.63
C ALA A 191 -12.72 -26.60 34.55
N TYR A 192 -12.55 -27.25 33.40
CA TYR A 192 -12.82 -28.68 33.23
C TYR A 192 -11.93 -29.53 34.13
N ASN A 193 -10.62 -29.25 34.16
CA ASN A 193 -9.66 -29.96 35.00
C ASN A 193 -9.95 -29.77 36.49
N ALA A 194 -10.28 -28.55 36.92
CA ALA A 194 -10.68 -28.28 38.30
C ALA A 194 -11.95 -29.05 38.70
N THR A 195 -12.96 -29.09 37.81
CA THR A 195 -14.21 -29.83 38.03
C THR A 195 -13.98 -31.35 38.12
N ASN A 196 -13.11 -31.91 37.27
CA ASN A 196 -12.74 -33.32 37.34
C ASN A 196 -11.86 -33.64 38.57
N SER A 197 -11.03 -32.71 39.05
CA SER A 197 -10.23 -32.91 40.26
C SER A 197 -11.08 -33.01 41.54
N GLY A 198 -12.22 -32.32 41.61
CA GLY A 198 -13.18 -32.46 42.72
C GLY A 198 -13.86 -33.84 42.77
N ASN A 199 -13.93 -34.55 41.64
CA ASN A 199 -14.48 -35.90 41.57
C ASN A 199 -13.53 -36.95 42.17
N LEU A 200 -12.21 -36.72 42.20
CA LEU A 200 -11.24 -37.60 42.83
C LEU A 200 -11.44 -37.66 44.35
N TRP A 201 -11.57 -36.49 45.01
CA TRP A 201 -11.86 -36.42 46.45
C TRP A 201 -13.22 -37.00 46.81
N SER A 202 -14.27 -36.73 46.01
CA SER A 202 -15.60 -37.32 46.26
C SER A 202 -15.61 -38.84 46.09
N ASN A 203 -14.85 -39.37 45.13
CA ASN A 203 -14.71 -40.82 44.96
C ASN A 203 -13.85 -41.44 46.06
N LEU A 204 -12.79 -40.77 46.52
CA LEU A 204 -11.97 -41.25 47.64
C LEU A 204 -12.76 -41.26 48.96
N LEU A 205 -13.55 -40.21 49.23
CA LEU A 205 -14.44 -40.12 50.39
C LEU A 205 -15.55 -41.17 50.33
N LYS A 206 -16.14 -41.44 49.15
CA LYS A 206 -17.12 -42.52 49.00
C LYS A 206 -16.50 -43.89 49.24
N THR A 207 -15.34 -44.18 48.67
CA THR A 207 -14.63 -45.46 48.91
C THR A 207 -14.23 -45.61 50.38
N GLY A 208 -13.77 -44.53 51.01
CA GLY A 208 -13.47 -44.47 52.44
C GLY A 208 -14.71 -44.73 53.30
N ASN A 209 -15.86 -44.13 52.96
CA ASN A 209 -17.11 -44.36 53.69
C ASN A 209 -17.66 -45.78 53.51
N THR A 210 -17.42 -46.42 52.35
CA THR A 210 -17.77 -47.83 52.14
C THR A 210 -16.89 -48.75 52.98
N PHE A 211 -15.60 -48.46 53.11
CA PHE A 211 -14.68 -49.21 53.96
C PHE A 211 -15.00 -49.04 55.46
N VAL A 212 -15.32 -47.82 55.89
CA VAL A 212 -15.69 -47.54 57.30
C VAL A 212 -17.02 -48.20 57.67
N ASN A 213 -18.01 -48.20 56.76
CA ASN A 213 -19.27 -48.92 57.00
C ASN A 213 -19.09 -50.45 56.95
N ALA A 214 -18.23 -50.98 56.09
CA ALA A 214 -17.91 -52.42 56.06
C ALA A 214 -17.17 -52.86 57.34
N ALA A 215 -16.21 -52.06 57.82
CA ALA A 215 -15.49 -52.31 59.06
C ALA A 215 -16.39 -52.18 60.30
N GLY A 216 -17.27 -51.19 60.35
CA GLY A 216 -18.25 -51.03 61.43
C GLY A 216 -19.29 -52.14 61.48
N THR A 217 -19.63 -52.73 60.33
CA THR A 217 -20.52 -53.89 60.26
C THR A 217 -19.80 -55.15 60.74
N ALA A 218 -18.55 -55.38 60.32
CA ALA A 218 -17.74 -56.51 60.79
C ALA A 218 -17.45 -56.46 62.30
N ALA A 219 -17.17 -55.29 62.86
CA ALA A 219 -16.93 -55.11 64.30
C ALA A 219 -18.18 -55.43 65.14
N LYS A 220 -19.39 -55.09 64.66
CA LYS A 220 -20.66 -55.43 65.34
C LYS A 220 -20.96 -56.93 65.36
N PHE A 221 -20.37 -57.71 64.46
CA PHE A 221 -20.50 -59.18 64.46
C PHE A 221 -19.46 -59.89 65.32
N MET A 222 -18.40 -59.19 65.76
CA MET A 222 -17.33 -59.77 66.57
C MET A 222 -17.44 -59.49 68.09
N THR A 223 -18.34 -58.61 68.52
CA THR A 223 -18.58 -58.30 69.96
C THR A 223 -19.89 -58.90 70.49
N LYS A 224 -20.15 -60.18 70.23
CA LYS A 224 -21.21 -60.93 70.91
C LYS A 224 -20.61 -61.93 71.89
#